data_AF-A0A1I1WVX9-F1
#
_entry.id   AF-A0A1I1WVX9-F1
#
_cell.length_a   1.000
_cell.length_b   1.000
_cell.length_c   1.000
_cell.angle_alpha   90.00
_cell.angle_beta   90.00
_cell.angle_gamma   90.00
#
_symmetry.space_group_name_H-M   'P 1'
#
loop_
_entity.id
_entity.type
_entity.pdbx_description
1 polymer ?
#
loop_
_entity_poly.entity_id
_entity_poly.type
_entity_poly.pdbx_seq_one_letter_code
_entity_poly.pdbx_strand_id
1 'polypeptide(L)'
;MEKINHTFFGELDLVKGLENEIDFGDDVIVLWEKEINEINISLWYDKAAEITIKTLDAFTKFITDFKQNDEKARLQIEKYLSEDNEYIVFHREEIELDLPEDPREFVQNMKVRNIGLWTDEENTIIVDYMIAPGESDQILAVRFNDKLEFMDISWES
;
A
#
# COMPACT_ATOMS: atom_id res chain seq x y z
N MET A 1 5.22 -1.34 26.22
CA MET A 1 5.82 -2.55 25.62
C MET A 1 6.90 -2.05 24.69
N GLU A 2 8.14 -2.49 24.83
CA GLU A 2 9.25 -1.98 24.00
C GLU A 2 9.52 -2.84 22.77
N LYS A 3 9.20 -4.14 22.86
CA LYS A 3 9.40 -5.11 21.78
C LYS A 3 8.21 -6.04 21.66
N ILE A 4 7.95 -6.51 20.45
CA ILE A 4 6.92 -7.51 20.14
C ILE A 4 7.50 -8.56 19.20
N ASN A 5 7.19 -9.83 19.43
CA ASN A 5 7.62 -10.93 18.56
C ASN A 5 6.43 -11.44 17.74
N HIS A 6 6.61 -11.54 16.44
CA HIS A 6 5.61 -12.05 15.51
C HIS A 6 6.22 -13.13 14.61
N THR A 7 5.42 -14.13 14.22
CA THR A 7 5.90 -15.28 13.44
C THR A 7 6.38 -14.88 12.03
N PHE A 8 5.74 -13.90 11.43
CA PHE A 8 6.08 -13.38 10.10
C PHE A 8 7.12 -12.26 10.14
N PHE A 9 6.98 -11.30 11.06
CA PHE A 9 7.80 -10.08 11.11
C PHE A 9 9.06 -10.22 11.97
N GLY A 10 9.15 -11.28 12.79
CA GLY A 10 10.25 -11.45 13.74
C GLY A 10 10.09 -10.58 14.99
N GLU A 11 11.21 -10.19 15.59
CA GLU A 11 11.24 -9.24 16.70
C GLU A 11 11.17 -7.81 16.16
N LEU A 12 10.18 -7.04 16.61
CA LEU A 12 9.99 -5.63 16.29
C LEU A 12 10.34 -4.77 17.51
N ASP A 13 11.18 -3.75 17.31
CA ASP A 13 11.55 -2.77 18.33
C ASP A 13 10.65 -1.53 18.19
N LEU A 14 9.72 -1.35 19.12
CA LEU A 14 8.70 -0.30 19.10
C LEU A 14 9.25 1.07 19.53
N VAL A 15 10.51 1.12 19.97
CA VAL A 15 11.16 2.36 20.41
C VAL A 15 12.10 2.86 19.32
N LYS A 16 12.94 1.96 18.79
CA LYS A 16 13.98 2.31 17.82
C LYS A 16 13.55 2.12 16.37
N GLY A 17 12.58 1.24 16.12
CA GLY A 17 12.24 0.82 14.76
C GLY A 17 13.40 0.08 14.08
N LEU A 18 13.41 0.12 12.76
CA LEU A 18 14.45 -0.42 11.90
C LEU A 18 15.68 0.52 11.94
N GLU A 19 16.86 -0.04 12.20
CA GLU A 19 18.09 0.76 12.24
C GLU A 19 18.42 1.34 10.85
N ASN A 20 18.75 2.64 10.82
CA ASN A 20 19.14 3.43 9.62
C ASN A 20 18.00 3.89 8.68
N GLU A 21 16.74 3.79 9.10
CA GLU A 21 15.64 4.40 8.36
C GLU A 21 15.51 5.92 8.60
N ILE A 22 14.91 6.60 7.63
CA ILE A 22 14.67 8.04 7.69
C ILE A 22 13.68 8.32 8.83
N ASP A 23 14.04 9.26 9.72
CA ASP A 23 13.15 9.75 10.77
C ASP A 23 12.06 10.63 10.12
N PHE A 24 10.85 10.08 9.98
CA PHE A 24 9.67 10.79 9.45
C PHE A 24 8.99 11.67 10.51
N GLY A 25 9.61 11.81 11.69
CA GLY A 25 9.13 12.56 12.84
C GLY A 25 9.19 11.71 14.11
N ASP A 26 9.25 12.35 15.27
CA ASP A 26 9.45 11.68 16.57
C ASP A 26 8.36 10.62 16.88
N ASP A 27 7.20 10.68 16.23
CA ASP A 27 6.02 9.88 16.56
C ASP A 27 5.78 8.68 15.63
N VAL A 28 6.43 8.59 14.46
CA VAL A 28 6.24 7.47 13.51
C VAL A 28 7.56 6.79 13.19
N ILE A 29 7.60 5.47 13.26
CA ILE A 29 8.80 4.67 12.94
C ILE A 29 8.47 3.51 12.01
N VAL A 30 9.43 3.15 11.16
CA VAL A 30 9.37 1.90 10.38
C VAL A 30 9.81 0.76 11.29
N LEU A 31 8.98 -0.26 11.49
CA LEU A 31 9.30 -1.43 12.31
C LEU A 31 9.91 -2.57 11.50
N TRP A 32 9.54 -2.68 10.23
CA TRP A 32 9.93 -3.78 9.36
C TRP A 32 9.83 -3.35 7.91
N GLU A 33 10.77 -3.79 7.08
CA GLU A 33 10.72 -3.59 5.63
C GLU A 33 11.28 -4.80 4.91
N LYS A 34 10.68 -5.15 3.77
CA LYS A 34 11.19 -6.16 2.86
C LYS A 34 10.62 -6.02 1.45
N GLU A 35 11.47 -6.28 0.46
CA GLU A 35 11.00 -6.52 -0.91
C GLU A 35 10.54 -7.98 -1.07
N ILE A 36 9.30 -8.18 -1.53
CA ILE A 36 8.73 -9.49 -1.86
C ILE A 36 8.12 -9.41 -3.26
N ASN A 37 8.62 -10.23 -4.19
CA ASN A 37 8.17 -10.24 -5.59
C ASN A 37 8.21 -8.85 -6.25
N GLU A 38 9.31 -8.11 -6.09
CA GLU A 38 9.50 -6.75 -6.64
C GLU A 38 8.57 -5.67 -6.06
N ILE A 39 7.84 -5.99 -4.98
CA ILE A 39 6.98 -5.07 -4.23
C ILE A 39 7.68 -4.75 -2.91
N ASN A 40 7.88 -3.47 -2.64
CA ASN A 40 8.36 -3.01 -1.34
C ASN A 40 7.22 -3.08 -0.33
N ILE A 41 7.48 -3.66 0.84
CA ILE A 41 6.49 -3.76 1.90
C ILE A 41 7.10 -3.23 3.18
N SER A 42 6.46 -2.23 3.76
CA SER A 42 6.95 -1.57 4.98
C SER A 42 5.85 -1.54 6.04
N LEU A 43 6.21 -1.89 7.27
CA LEU A 43 5.37 -1.80 8.46
C LEU A 43 5.71 -0.52 9.21
N TRP A 44 4.78 0.42 9.17
CA TRP A 44 4.81 1.71 9.84
C TRP A 44 4.08 1.62 11.18
N TYR A 45 4.60 2.31 12.18
CA TYR A 45 4.04 2.36 13.51
C TYR A 45 4.01 3.79 14.03
N ASP A 46 2.79 4.29 14.22
CA ASP A 46 2.55 5.46 15.05
C ASP A 46 2.71 5.06 16.52
N LYS A 47 3.64 5.71 17.23
CA LYS A 47 3.95 5.44 18.63
C LYS A 47 2.77 5.72 19.57
N ALA A 48 1.77 6.50 19.14
CA ALA A 48 0.54 6.72 19.88
C ALA A 48 -0.48 5.57 19.71
N ALA A 49 -0.32 4.73 18.67
CA ALA A 49 -1.24 3.64 18.37
C ALA A 49 -0.96 2.37 19.20
N GLU A 50 -1.99 1.53 19.36
CA GLU A 50 -1.83 0.21 19.97
C GLU A 50 -1.48 -0.83 18.90
N ILE A 51 -0.27 -1.39 18.99
CA ILE A 51 0.10 -2.55 18.17
C ILE A 51 -0.25 -3.86 18.87
N THR A 52 -1.01 -4.71 18.17
CA THR A 52 -1.42 -6.03 18.69
C THR A 52 -1.00 -7.16 17.75
N ILE A 53 -0.84 -8.37 18.30
CA ILE A 53 -0.60 -9.57 17.48
C ILE A 53 -1.74 -9.78 16.46
N LYS A 54 -2.98 -9.44 16.82
CA LYS A 54 -4.13 -9.56 15.93
C LYS A 54 -4.00 -8.64 14.71
N THR A 55 -3.53 -7.40 14.90
CA THR A 55 -3.27 -6.45 13.81
C THR A 55 -2.17 -7.00 12.88
N LEU A 56 -1.09 -7.51 13.47
CA LEU A 56 0.02 -8.12 12.71
C LEU A 56 -0.39 -9.39 11.96
N ASP A 57 -1.28 -10.20 12.53
CA ASP A 57 -1.87 -11.36 11.87
C ASP A 57 -2.72 -10.93 10.65
N ALA A 58 -3.47 -9.83 10.77
CA ALA A 58 -4.26 -9.27 9.66
C ALA A 58 -3.35 -8.78 8.51
N PHE A 59 -2.29 -8.05 8.82
CA PHE A 59 -1.30 -7.63 7.82
C PHE A 59 -0.61 -8.82 7.16
N THR A 60 -0.23 -9.83 7.94
CA THR A 60 0.35 -11.07 7.42
C THR A 60 -0.64 -11.79 6.49
N LYS A 61 -1.92 -11.83 6.87
CA LYS A 61 -2.98 -12.38 6.02
C LYS A 61 -3.11 -11.60 4.72
N PHE A 62 -3.03 -10.28 4.75
CA PHE A 62 -3.08 -9.46 3.54
C PHE A 62 -1.95 -9.78 2.57
N ILE A 63 -0.71 -9.89 3.06
CA ILE A 63 0.47 -10.23 2.25
C ILE A 63 0.37 -11.67 1.71
N THR A 64 -0.02 -12.63 2.54
CA THR A 64 -0.07 -14.05 2.15
C THR A 64 -1.19 -14.35 1.15
N ASP A 65 -2.32 -13.66 1.25
CA ASP A 65 -3.44 -13.71 0.30
C ASP A 65 -3.39 -12.55 -0.72
N PHE A 66 -2.19 -12.00 -0.99
CA PHE A 66 -2.07 -10.76 -1.77
C PHE A 66 -2.68 -10.89 -3.17
N LYS A 67 -2.58 -12.04 -3.82
CA LYS A 67 -3.21 -12.25 -5.13
C LYS A 67 -4.72 -11.97 -5.10
N GLN A 68 -5.44 -12.48 -4.11
CA GLN A 68 -6.88 -12.25 -4.00
C GLN A 68 -7.21 -10.81 -3.60
N ASN A 69 -6.34 -10.17 -2.81
CA ASN A 69 -6.53 -8.78 -2.42
C ASN A 69 -6.22 -7.81 -3.58
N ASP A 70 -5.23 -8.12 -4.41
CA ASP A 70 -4.92 -7.40 -5.66
C ASP A 70 -6.08 -7.47 -6.64
N GLU A 71 -6.69 -8.65 -6.84
CA GLU A 71 -7.89 -8.80 -7.67
C GLU A 71 -9.05 -7.92 -7.17
N LYS A 72 -9.25 -7.81 -5.85
CA LYS A 72 -10.27 -6.91 -5.27
C LYS A 72 -9.93 -5.44 -5.48
N ALA A 73 -8.68 -5.05 -5.23
CA ALA A 73 -8.22 -3.67 -5.40
C ALA A 73 -8.42 -3.22 -6.86
N ARG A 74 -8.01 -4.04 -7.82
CA ARG A 74 -8.16 -3.77 -9.26
C ARG A 74 -9.62 -3.60 -9.67
N LEU A 75 -10.56 -4.35 -9.09
CA LEU A 75 -11.99 -4.13 -9.33
C LEU A 75 -12.48 -2.78 -8.79
N GLN A 76 -11.94 -2.30 -7.66
CA GLN A 76 -12.26 -0.98 -7.14
C GLN A 76 -11.65 0.13 -8.01
N ILE A 77 -10.41 -0.05 -8.49
CA ILE A 77 -9.77 0.89 -9.42
C ILE A 77 -10.54 0.96 -10.74
N GLU A 78 -10.93 -0.18 -11.32
CA GLU A 78 -11.74 -0.22 -12.55
C GLU A 78 -13.03 0.59 -12.38
N LYS A 79 -13.71 0.42 -11.23
CA LYS A 79 -14.93 1.18 -10.92
C LYS A 79 -14.64 2.68 -10.75
N TYR A 80 -13.61 3.03 -9.99
CA TYR A 80 -13.18 4.42 -9.77
C TYR A 80 -12.90 5.12 -11.11
N LEU A 81 -12.11 4.47 -11.99
CA LEU A 81 -11.75 5.00 -13.31
C LEU A 81 -12.92 5.04 -14.31
N SER A 82 -13.94 4.21 -14.10
CA SER A 82 -15.17 4.25 -14.90
C SER A 82 -16.09 5.40 -14.51
N GLU A 83 -16.02 5.85 -13.25
CA GLU A 83 -16.76 7.01 -12.75
C GLU A 83 -16.04 8.32 -13.10
N ASP A 84 -14.71 8.33 -13.02
CA ASP A 84 -13.84 9.45 -13.39
C ASP A 84 -12.55 8.95 -14.06
N ASN A 85 -12.37 9.27 -15.34
CA ASN A 85 -11.24 8.81 -16.13
C ASN A 85 -10.06 9.79 -16.18
N GLU A 86 -10.03 10.84 -15.35
CA GLU A 86 -8.98 11.86 -15.38
C GLU A 86 -7.57 11.27 -15.26
N TYR A 87 -7.37 10.28 -14.39
CA TYR A 87 -6.08 9.57 -14.26
C TYR A 87 -5.66 8.88 -15.58
N ILE A 88 -6.60 8.29 -16.31
CA ILE A 88 -6.33 7.67 -17.62
C ILE A 88 -5.97 8.74 -18.65
N VAL A 89 -6.75 9.81 -18.71
CA VAL A 89 -6.54 10.95 -19.63
C VAL A 89 -5.18 11.58 -19.39
N PHE A 90 -4.83 11.84 -18.13
CA PHE A 90 -3.51 12.39 -17.76
C PHE A 90 -2.35 11.55 -18.31
N HIS A 91 -2.38 10.23 -18.10
CA HIS A 91 -1.31 9.36 -18.59
C HIS A 91 -1.23 9.28 -20.12
N ARG A 92 -2.37 9.38 -20.82
CA ARG A 92 -2.41 9.30 -22.28
C ARG A 92 -2.07 10.62 -22.96
N GLU A 93 -2.53 11.73 -22.41
CA GLU A 93 -2.44 13.05 -23.06
C GLU A 93 -1.27 13.87 -22.54
N GLU A 94 -1.03 13.90 -21.23
CA GLU A 94 0.03 14.74 -20.63
C GLU A 94 1.38 14.00 -20.59
N ILE A 95 1.38 12.69 -20.30
CA ILE A 95 2.58 11.84 -20.33
C ILE A 95 2.79 11.21 -21.72
N GLU A 96 1.81 11.36 -22.63
CA GLU A 96 1.86 10.85 -24.01
C GLU A 96 2.08 9.32 -24.12
N LEU A 97 1.50 8.54 -23.20
CA LEU A 97 1.61 7.07 -23.21
C LEU A 97 0.54 6.41 -24.08
N ASP A 98 0.95 5.41 -24.87
CA ASP A 98 0.04 4.55 -25.65
C ASP A 98 -0.62 3.51 -24.74
N LEU A 99 -1.69 3.93 -24.05
CA LEU A 99 -2.45 3.12 -23.08
C LEU A 99 -3.91 2.95 -23.50
N PRO A 100 -4.56 1.85 -23.06
CA PRO A 100 -6.00 1.66 -23.28
C PRO A 100 -6.85 2.78 -22.67
N GLU A 101 -7.94 3.14 -23.34
CA GLU A 101 -8.97 4.04 -22.79
C GLU A 101 -9.94 3.31 -21.86
N ASP A 102 -10.14 2.01 -22.12
CA ASP A 102 -11.05 1.19 -21.34
C ASP A 102 -10.45 0.96 -19.93
N PRO A 103 -11.16 1.33 -18.85
CA PRO A 103 -10.66 1.20 -17.48
C PRO A 103 -10.22 -0.22 -17.12
N ARG A 104 -10.93 -1.23 -17.63
CA ARG A 104 -10.62 -2.63 -17.31
C ARG A 104 -9.30 -3.05 -17.94
N GLU A 105 -9.07 -2.71 -19.20
CA GLU A 105 -7.80 -2.97 -19.88
C GLU A 105 -6.66 -2.12 -19.29
N PHE A 106 -6.94 -0.85 -18.95
CA PHE A 106 -5.98 0.05 -18.33
C PHE A 106 -5.46 -0.51 -17.00
N VAL A 107 -6.34 -0.98 -16.12
CA VAL A 107 -5.98 -1.54 -14.82
C VAL A 107 -5.07 -2.76 -14.94
N GLN A 108 -5.15 -3.55 -16.02
CA GLN A 108 -4.23 -4.69 -16.22
C GLN A 108 -2.78 -4.26 -16.48
N ASN A 109 -2.56 -3.02 -16.91
CA ASN A 109 -1.23 -2.47 -17.16
C ASN A 109 -0.59 -1.87 -15.89
N MET A 110 -1.35 -1.72 -14.79
CA MET A 110 -0.85 -1.17 -13.54
C MET A 110 0.06 -2.14 -12.79
N LYS A 111 1.16 -1.63 -12.28
CA LYS A 111 2.12 -2.33 -11.43
C LYS A 111 1.93 -1.91 -9.97
N VAL A 112 1.96 -2.89 -9.08
CA VAL A 112 2.08 -2.63 -7.64
C VAL A 112 3.54 -2.35 -7.34
N ARG A 113 3.84 -1.26 -6.65
CA ARG A 113 5.22 -0.88 -6.29
C ARG A 113 5.47 -0.95 -4.80
N ASN A 114 4.46 -0.63 -4.00
CA ASN A 114 4.58 -0.53 -2.57
C ASN A 114 3.30 -1.02 -1.86
N ILE A 115 3.49 -1.61 -0.69
CA ILE A 115 2.44 -1.92 0.26
C ILE A 115 2.84 -1.34 1.61
N GLY A 116 2.14 -0.30 2.05
CA GLY A 116 2.29 0.28 3.37
C GLY A 116 1.34 -0.38 4.36
N LEU A 117 1.88 -1.02 5.39
CA LEU A 117 1.12 -1.53 6.55
C LEU A 117 1.23 -0.51 7.68
N TRP A 118 0.14 0.15 8.04
CA TRP A 118 0.15 1.23 9.03
C TRP A 118 -0.53 0.78 10.31
N THR A 119 0.24 0.77 11.40
CA THR A 119 -0.32 0.66 12.74
C THR A 119 -0.57 2.08 13.25
N ASP A 120 -1.77 2.56 13.01
CA ASP A 120 -2.27 3.90 13.37
C ASP A 120 -3.66 3.78 14.05
N GLU A 121 -4.44 4.86 14.13
CA GLU A 121 -5.79 4.84 14.72
C GLU A 121 -6.76 3.89 13.98
N GLU A 122 -6.62 3.76 12.65
CA GLU A 122 -7.54 2.97 11.80
C GLU A 122 -6.96 1.60 11.41
N ASN A 123 -5.66 1.40 11.62
CA ASN A 123 -4.86 0.29 11.14
C ASN A 123 -5.06 0.05 9.64
N THR A 124 -4.37 0.88 8.85
CA THR A 124 -4.58 0.95 7.40
C THR A 124 -3.58 0.10 6.62
N ILE A 125 -4.03 -0.50 5.52
CA ILE A 125 -3.19 -1.13 4.51
C ILE A 125 -3.34 -0.31 3.23
N ILE A 126 -2.23 0.17 2.68
CA ILE A 126 -2.20 0.98 1.47
C ILE A 126 -1.45 0.21 0.40
N VAL A 127 -2.02 0.10 -0.80
CA VAL A 127 -1.36 -0.51 -1.95
C VAL A 127 -1.24 0.52 -3.06
N ASP A 128 0.00 0.76 -3.49
CA ASP A 128 0.32 1.78 -4.48
C ASP A 128 0.37 1.16 -5.88
N TYR A 129 -0.61 1.53 -6.70
CA TYR A 129 -0.71 1.13 -8.09
C TYR A 129 -0.21 2.25 -9.01
N MET A 130 0.73 1.91 -9.88
CA MET A 130 1.34 2.85 -10.82
C MET A 130 1.23 2.35 -12.26
N ILE A 131 1.02 3.28 -13.18
CA ILE A 131 1.21 3.07 -14.61
C ILE A 131 2.60 3.53 -15.01
N ALA A 132 3.30 2.71 -15.79
CA ALA A 132 4.62 3.03 -16.34
C ALA A 132 5.55 3.76 -15.33
N PRO A 133 5.93 3.14 -14.20
CA PRO A 133 6.64 3.80 -13.09
C PRO A 133 8.05 4.33 -13.43
N GLY A 134 8.52 4.18 -14.68
CA GLY A 134 9.72 4.84 -15.18
C GLY A 134 9.46 6.19 -15.86
N GLU A 135 8.20 6.47 -16.20
CA GLU A 135 7.75 7.66 -16.94
C GLU A 135 6.90 8.61 -16.06
N SER A 136 6.38 8.12 -14.93
CA SER A 136 5.45 8.84 -14.05
C SER A 136 5.60 8.42 -12.59
N ASP A 137 5.41 9.36 -11.68
CA ASP A 137 5.31 9.16 -10.23
C ASP A 137 3.86 9.07 -9.73
N GLN A 138 2.87 9.20 -10.63
CA GLN A 138 1.46 9.20 -10.25
C GLN A 138 0.99 7.84 -9.74
N ILE A 139 0.35 7.85 -8.57
CA ILE A 139 -0.10 6.66 -7.85
C ILE A 139 -1.62 6.70 -7.69
N LEU A 140 -2.27 5.53 -7.85
CA LEU A 140 -3.56 5.27 -7.23
C LEU A 140 -3.33 4.43 -5.97
N ALA A 141 -3.45 5.07 -4.81
CA ALA A 141 -3.30 4.46 -3.51
C ALA A 141 -4.64 3.85 -3.09
N VAL A 142 -4.71 2.52 -3.03
CA VAL A 142 -5.92 1.79 -2.61
C VAL A 142 -5.80 1.43 -1.13
N ARG A 143 -6.79 1.86 -0.33
CA ARG A 143 -6.78 1.66 1.12
C ARG A 143 -7.71 0.55 1.57
N PHE A 144 -7.24 -0.25 2.52
CA PHE A 144 -8.00 -1.27 3.23
C PHE A 144 -7.84 -1.12 4.74
N ASN A 145 -8.84 -1.53 5.51
CA ASN A 145 -8.73 -1.62 6.97
C ASN A 145 -8.12 -2.96 7.42
N ASP A 146 -7.90 -3.12 8.72
CA ASP A 146 -7.41 -4.35 9.36
C ASP A 146 -8.36 -5.57 9.26
N LYS A 147 -9.57 -5.38 8.71
CA LYS A 147 -10.51 -6.45 8.35
C LYS A 147 -10.43 -6.83 6.87
N LEU A 148 -9.49 -6.23 6.13
CA LEU A 148 -9.26 -6.41 4.70
C LEU A 148 -10.45 -5.93 3.84
N GLU A 149 -11.19 -4.96 4.35
CA GLU A 149 -12.30 -4.30 3.64
C GLU A 149 -11.78 -3.04 2.97
N PHE A 150 -12.20 -2.82 1.73
CA PHE A 150 -11.88 -1.61 0.97
C PHE A 150 -12.42 -0.35 1.66
N MET A 151 -11.61 0.71 1.69
CA MET A 151 -11.95 2.01 2.26
C MET A 151 -12.14 3.05 1.16
N ASP A 152 -11.07 3.40 0.44
CA ASP A 152 -11.07 4.41 -0.60
C ASP A 152 -9.93 4.20 -1.62
N ILE A 153 -9.91 5.09 -2.62
CA ILE A 153 -8.81 5.27 -3.57
C ILE A 153 -8.47 6.76 -3.60
N SER A 154 -7.18 7.06 -3.50
CA SER A 154 -6.64 8.40 -3.65
C SER A 154 -5.66 8.46 -4.81
N TRP A 155 -5.79 9.48 -5.65
CA TRP A 155 -4.74 9.83 -6.61
C TRP A 155 -3.69 10.69 -5.90
N GLU A 156 -2.45 10.21 -5.87
CA GLU A 156 -1.31 10.82 -5.17
C GLU A 156 -0.13 11.03 -6.15
N SER A 157 0.75 12.00 -5.86
CA SER A 157 1.98 12.32 -6.60
C SER A 157 3.13 12.69 -5.66
#